data_AF-A0A1D6I8C2-F1
#
_entry.id   AF-A0A1D6I8C2-F1
#
_cell.length_a   1.000
_cell.length_b   1.000
_cell.length_c   1.000
_cell.angle_alpha   90.00
_cell.angle_beta   90.00
_cell.angle_gamma   90.00
#
_symmetry.space_group_name_H-M   'P 1'
#
loop_
_entity.id
_entity.type
_entity.pdbx_description
1 polymer ?
#
loop_
_entity_poly.entity_id
_entity_poly.type
_entity_poly.pdbx_seq_one_letter_code
_entity_poly.pdbx_strand_id
1 'polypeptide(L)'
;MTSSFLATTLPILISPFYGVSMQKFQYLLRCLKLWARKRGLDCHLLGFFAGIHLAILAAYVCRRHPNASINTLLSLFFDIFVHWLWPLPVSLLDPPVLCGGPDGCSLMPIMLPCIPPEFCSSSTTESTFSKIKEELRRGYALSKV
;
A
#
# COMPACT_ATOMS: atom_id res chain seq x y z
N MET A 1 31.97 25.20 16.68
CA MET A 1 30.68 24.61 17.12
C MET A 1 30.14 23.76 15.98
N THR A 2 30.65 22.54 15.84
CA THR A 2 30.27 21.59 14.78
C THR A 2 30.03 20.24 15.45
N SER A 3 28.85 20.07 16.02
CA SER A 3 28.38 18.80 16.55
C SER A 3 26.90 18.97 16.86
N SER A 4 26.02 18.27 16.12
CA SER A 4 24.71 17.74 16.57
C SER A 4 23.65 17.51 15.47
N PHE A 5 23.88 17.85 14.20
CA PHE A 5 22.81 17.74 13.19
C PHE A 5 22.67 16.38 12.47
N LEU A 6 23.53 15.39 12.74
CA LEU A 6 23.46 14.07 12.09
C LEU A 6 22.89 12.93 12.95
N ALA A 7 22.37 13.21 14.16
CA ALA A 7 21.94 12.14 15.08
C ALA A 7 20.41 11.98 15.22
N THR A 8 19.57 12.85 14.65
CA THR A 8 18.12 12.87 14.92
C THR A 8 17.20 12.58 13.73
N THR A 9 17.74 12.41 12.52
CA THR A 9 16.93 12.12 11.32
C THR A 9 16.83 10.64 10.96
N LEU A 10 17.58 9.76 11.62
CA LEU A 10 17.52 8.31 11.37
C LEU A 10 16.33 7.55 11.99
N PRO A 11 15.68 7.96 13.10
CA PRO A 11 14.60 7.17 13.69
C PRO A 11 13.24 7.33 12.99
N ILE A 12 13.03 8.37 12.16
CA ILE A 12 11.72 8.65 11.53
C ILE A 12 11.45 7.71 10.33
N LEU A 13 12.49 7.28 9.60
CA LEU A 13 12.37 6.28 8.54
C LEU A 13 12.12 4.86 9.07
N ILE A 14 12.34 4.62 10.37
CA ILE A 14 12.14 3.32 11.04
C ILE A 14 10.80 3.27 11.81
N SER A 15 10.25 4.44 12.19
CA SER A 15 8.98 4.57 12.91
C SER A 15 7.78 3.84 12.27
N PRO A 16 7.52 3.91 10.93
CA PRO A 16 6.37 3.20 10.36
C PRO A 16 6.53 1.67 10.33
N PHE A 17 7.72 1.15 10.64
CA PHE A 17 8.00 -0.28 10.72
C PHE A 17 8.19 -0.79 12.16
N TYR A 18 8.03 0.06 13.18
CA TYR A 18 8.12 -0.37 14.57
C TYR A 18 6.98 -1.39 14.87
N GLY A 19 7.33 -2.67 14.95
CA GLY A 19 6.39 -3.78 15.12
C GLY A 19 6.11 -4.63 13.86
N VAL A 20 6.62 -4.24 12.69
CA VAL A 20 6.47 -5.04 11.45
C VAL A 20 7.65 -6.00 11.31
N SER A 21 7.37 -7.30 11.27
CA SER A 21 8.40 -8.29 10.90
C SER A 21 8.82 -8.07 9.44
N MET A 22 10.08 -7.66 9.25
CA MET A 22 10.67 -7.42 7.92
C MET A 22 10.57 -8.64 7.01
N GLN A 23 10.73 -9.84 7.57
CA GLN A 23 10.55 -11.09 6.82
C GLN A 23 9.10 -11.24 6.35
N LYS A 24 8.12 -11.02 7.23
CA LYS A 24 6.71 -11.14 6.88
C LYS A 24 6.32 -10.17 5.77
N PHE A 25 6.78 -8.92 5.86
CA PHE A 25 6.59 -7.91 4.84
C PHE A 25 7.18 -8.33 3.48
N GLN A 26 8.42 -8.81 3.47
CA GLN A 26 9.09 -9.24 2.23
C GLN A 26 8.38 -10.42 1.56
N TYR A 27 7.95 -11.41 2.34
CA TYR A 27 7.18 -12.55 1.80
C TYR A 27 5.83 -12.09 1.23
N LEU A 28 5.07 -11.28 1.98
CA LEU A 28 3.79 -10.73 1.51
C LEU A 28 3.99 -9.93 0.22
N LEU A 29 4.97 -9.02 0.17
CA LEU A 29 5.25 -8.21 -1.00
C LEU A 29 5.63 -9.06 -2.23
N ARG A 30 6.41 -10.13 -2.04
CA ARG A 30 6.74 -11.07 -3.13
C ARG A 30 5.49 -11.77 -3.66
N CYS A 31 4.62 -12.25 -2.77
CA CYS A 31 3.34 -12.85 -3.15
C CYS A 31 2.46 -11.87 -3.93
N LEU A 32 2.35 -10.62 -3.46
CA LEU A 32 1.54 -9.60 -4.11
C LEU A 32 2.10 -9.17 -5.48
N LYS A 33 3.42 -9.03 -5.61
CA LYS A 33 4.06 -8.76 -6.90
C LYS A 33 3.83 -9.89 -7.89
N LEU A 34 3.97 -11.14 -7.44
CA LEU A 34 3.70 -12.32 -8.27
C LEU A 34 2.23 -12.37 -8.70
N TRP A 35 1.30 -12.13 -7.77
CA TRP A 35 -0.13 -12.04 -8.05
C TRP A 35 -0.42 -10.95 -9.09
N ALA A 36 0.05 -9.72 -8.87
CA ALA A 36 -0.18 -8.60 -9.78
C ALA A 36 0.33 -8.92 -11.20
N ARG A 37 1.55 -9.46 -11.31
CA ARG A 37 2.12 -9.88 -12.60
C ARG A 37 1.31 -10.98 -13.28
N LYS A 38 0.86 -11.99 -12.52
CA LYS A 38 0.03 -13.09 -13.07
C LYS A 38 -1.36 -12.64 -13.49
N ARG A 39 -1.83 -11.49 -12.99
CA ARG A 39 -3.14 -10.91 -13.34
C ARG A 39 -3.03 -9.71 -14.28
N GLY A 40 -1.83 -9.35 -14.73
CA GLY A 40 -1.60 -8.23 -15.65
C GLY A 40 -1.79 -6.84 -15.02
N LEU A 41 -1.57 -6.73 -13.70
CA LEU A 41 -1.74 -5.49 -12.92
C LEU A 41 -0.41 -4.81 -12.53
N ASP A 42 0.72 -5.18 -13.13
CA ASP A 42 2.07 -4.72 -12.73
C ASP A 42 2.66 -3.62 -13.64
N CYS A 43 1.84 -3.00 -14.49
CA CYS A 43 2.26 -1.94 -15.40
C CYS A 43 1.74 -0.57 -14.96
N HIS A 44 2.60 0.23 -14.33
CA HIS A 44 2.28 1.59 -13.88
C HIS A 44 1.86 2.51 -15.05
N LEU A 45 2.55 2.44 -16.18
CA LEU A 45 2.26 3.28 -17.35
C LEU A 45 0.84 3.06 -17.89
N LEU A 46 0.31 1.83 -17.75
CA LEU A 46 -1.05 1.47 -18.14
C LEU A 46 -2.09 1.72 -17.05
N GLY A 47 -1.74 2.44 -15.97
CA GLY A 47 -2.68 2.80 -14.91
C GLY A 47 -2.91 1.71 -13.86
N PHE A 48 -2.02 0.70 -13.78
CA PHE A 48 -2.06 -0.35 -12.77
C PHE A 48 -1.01 -0.13 -11.64
N PHE A 49 -0.74 -1.16 -10.84
CA PHE A 49 0.14 -1.03 -9.69
C PHE A 49 1.61 -0.84 -10.09
N ALA A 50 2.24 0.20 -9.55
CA ALA A 50 3.68 0.26 -9.44
C ALA A 50 4.18 -0.63 -8.30
N GLY A 51 5.46 -1.02 -8.33
CA GLY A 51 6.07 -1.80 -7.24
C GLY A 51 5.98 -1.11 -5.87
N ILE A 52 6.03 0.23 -5.85
CA ILE A 52 5.86 1.03 -4.64
C ILE A 52 4.42 1.01 -4.11
N HIS A 53 3.41 0.98 -4.99
CA HIS A 53 2.01 0.86 -4.58
C HIS A 53 1.80 -0.41 -3.76
N LEU A 54 2.23 -1.56 -4.29
CA LEU A 54 2.12 -2.85 -3.59
C LEU A 54 2.94 -2.88 -2.30
N ALA A 55 4.10 -2.20 -2.25
CA ALA A 55 4.91 -2.11 -1.05
C ALA A 55 4.19 -1.35 0.07
N ILE A 56 3.57 -0.21 -0.24
CA ILE A 56 2.82 0.58 0.74
C ILE A 56 1.58 -0.19 1.23
N LEU A 57 0.82 -0.79 0.30
CA LEU A 57 -0.35 -1.61 0.64
C LEU A 57 0.04 -2.82 1.50
N ALA A 58 1.17 -3.48 1.21
CA ALA A 58 1.67 -4.59 2.03
C ALA A 58 2.08 -4.12 3.43
N ALA A 59 2.83 -3.02 3.52
CA ALA A 59 3.27 -2.44 4.80
C ALA A 59 2.06 -2.06 5.66
N TYR A 60 1.01 -1.53 5.05
CA TYR A 60 -0.22 -1.14 5.71
C TYR A 60 -0.90 -2.31 6.42
N VAL A 61 -1.04 -3.45 5.72
CA VAL A 61 -1.63 -4.67 6.29
C VAL A 61 -0.73 -5.24 7.38
N CYS A 62 0.58 -5.31 7.14
CA CYS A 62 1.54 -5.80 8.13
C CYS A 62 1.54 -4.98 9.42
N ARG A 63 1.42 -3.65 9.32
CA ARG A 63 1.41 -2.72 10.46
C ARG A 63 0.19 -2.92 11.36
N ARG A 64 -0.97 -3.22 10.77
CA ARG A 64 -2.22 -3.42 11.52
C ARG A 64 -2.40 -4.81 12.09
N HIS A 65 -1.72 -5.78 11.51
CA HIS A 65 -1.83 -7.18 11.93
C HIS A 65 -0.44 -7.78 12.21
N PRO A 66 0.34 -7.23 13.17
CA PRO A 66 1.72 -7.66 13.41
C PRO A 66 1.83 -9.15 13.81
N ASN A 67 0.80 -9.65 14.49
CA ASN A 67 0.74 -11.02 15.01
C ASN A 67 0.21 -12.05 13.98
N ALA A 68 -0.33 -11.60 12.84
CA ALA A 68 -0.89 -12.51 11.84
C ALA A 68 0.19 -13.35 11.13
N SER A 69 -0.21 -14.55 10.70
CA SER A 69 0.62 -15.40 9.83
C SER A 69 0.67 -14.83 8.40
N ILE A 70 1.60 -15.29 7.57
CA ILE A 70 1.69 -14.82 6.17
C ILE A 70 0.42 -15.11 5.36
N ASN A 71 -0.15 -16.31 5.51
CA ASN A 71 -1.39 -16.67 4.83
C ASN A 71 -2.54 -15.76 5.27
N THR A 72 -2.64 -15.51 6.58
CA THR A 72 -3.63 -14.59 7.14
C THR A 72 -3.43 -13.15 6.63
N LEU A 73 -2.19 -12.66 6.54
CA LEU A 73 -1.88 -11.34 5.98
C LEU A 73 -2.29 -11.22 4.52
N LEU A 74 -2.11 -12.27 3.72
CA LEU A 74 -2.54 -12.28 2.32
C LEU A 74 -4.08 -12.26 2.21
N SER A 75 -4.79 -13.03 3.03
CA SER A 75 -6.26 -12.98 3.08
C SER A 75 -6.77 -11.60 3.54
N LEU A 76 -6.14 -11.02 4.57
CA LEU A 76 -6.46 -9.69 5.08
C LEU A 76 -6.20 -8.60 4.04
N PHE A 77 -5.15 -8.72 3.23
CA PHE A 77 -4.91 -7.79 2.12
C PHE A 77 -6.12 -7.73 1.18
N PHE A 78 -6.61 -8.87 0.72
CA PHE A 78 -7.76 -8.89 -0.18
C PHE A 78 -9.04 -8.40 0.52
N ASP A 79 -9.26 -8.80 1.77
CA ASP A 79 -10.43 -8.36 2.54
C ASP A 79 -10.46 -6.84 2.74
N ILE A 80 -9.34 -6.26 3.19
CA ILE A 80 -9.20 -4.83 3.43
C ILE A 80 -9.41 -4.04 2.14
N PHE A 81 -8.74 -4.41 1.04
CA PHE A 81 -8.76 -3.60 -0.18
C PHE A 81 -9.99 -3.83 -1.07
N VAL A 82 -10.72 -4.93 -0.90
CA VAL A 82 -12.06 -5.11 -1.49
C VAL A 82 -13.09 -4.20 -0.84
N HIS A 83 -13.05 -4.06 0.49
CA HIS A 83 -14.00 -3.25 1.26
C HIS A 83 -13.51 -1.82 1.51
N TRP A 84 -12.36 -1.45 0.96
CA TRP A 84 -11.79 -0.13 1.12
C TRP A 84 -12.67 0.93 0.46
N LEU A 85 -12.94 2.01 1.21
CA LEU A 85 -13.77 3.13 0.77
C LEU A 85 -13.01 4.07 -0.16
N TRP A 86 -12.56 3.56 -1.31
CA TRP A 86 -11.95 4.40 -2.35
C TRP A 86 -12.87 5.58 -2.71
N PRO A 87 -12.36 6.82 -2.88
CA PRO A 87 -10.94 7.20 -2.99
C PRO A 87 -10.30 7.64 -1.65
N LEU A 88 -10.67 7.07 -0.50
CA LEU A 88 -9.96 7.33 0.76
C LEU A 88 -8.47 6.92 0.62
N PRO A 89 -7.51 7.78 1.02
CA PRO A 89 -6.10 7.47 0.81
C PRO A 89 -5.59 6.39 1.76
N VAL A 90 -4.75 5.51 1.23
CA VAL A 90 -3.99 4.57 2.05
C VAL A 90 -2.72 5.27 2.55
N SER A 91 -2.62 5.45 3.87
CA SER A 91 -1.49 6.11 4.52
C SER A 91 -0.82 5.21 5.57
N LEU A 92 0.51 5.25 5.61
CA LEU A 92 1.31 4.70 6.70
C LEU A 92 1.61 5.72 7.80
N LEU A 93 1.22 6.98 7.59
CA LEU A 93 1.34 8.06 8.56
C LEU A 93 0.00 8.22 9.30
N ASP A 94 0.07 8.42 10.62
CA ASP A 94 -1.07 8.75 11.46
C ASP A 94 -0.87 10.17 12.02
N PRO A 95 -1.82 11.11 11.82
CA PRO A 95 -3.08 10.99 11.07
C PRO A 95 -2.89 10.98 9.54
N PRO A 96 -3.83 10.38 8.78
CA PRO A 96 -3.79 10.39 7.32
C PRO A 96 -4.02 11.80 6.78
N VAL A 97 -3.15 12.27 5.88
CA VAL A 97 -3.38 13.54 5.17
C VAL A 97 -4.50 13.35 4.15
N LEU A 98 -5.58 14.12 4.28
CA LEU A 98 -6.66 14.09 3.31
C LEU A 98 -6.20 14.77 2.01
N CYS A 99 -6.68 14.29 0.85
CA CYS A 99 -6.50 15.05 -0.38
C CYS A 99 -7.10 16.46 -0.17
N GLY A 100 -6.27 17.49 -0.31
CA GLY A 100 -6.73 18.87 -0.33
C GLY A 100 -7.00 19.33 -1.75
N GLY A 101 -8.25 19.36 -2.19
CA GLY A 101 -8.64 20.07 -3.41
C GLY A 101 -9.91 19.56 -4.10
N PRO A 102 -10.70 20.46 -4.75
CA PRO A 102 -11.95 20.13 -5.44
C PRO A 102 -11.77 19.30 -6.72
N ASP A 103 -10.57 19.29 -7.31
CA ASP A 103 -10.28 18.63 -8.58
C ASP A 103 -9.07 17.68 -8.43
N GLY A 104 -9.28 16.37 -8.39
CA GLY A 104 -8.20 15.41 -8.74
C GLY A 104 -7.55 14.57 -7.63
N CYS A 105 -8.32 13.94 -6.74
CA CYS A 105 -7.81 12.70 -6.14
C CYS A 105 -7.79 11.61 -7.22
N SER A 106 -6.72 10.82 -7.24
CA SER A 106 -6.72 9.53 -7.93
C SER A 106 -7.85 8.63 -7.40
N LEU A 107 -8.39 7.76 -8.25
CA LEU A 107 -9.36 6.73 -7.85
C LEU A 107 -8.80 5.78 -6.79
N MET A 108 -7.47 5.66 -6.72
CA MET A 108 -6.77 4.81 -5.78
C MET A 108 -5.56 5.55 -5.18
N PRO A 109 -5.77 6.52 -4.26
CA PRO A 109 -4.68 7.32 -3.74
C PRO A 109 -3.88 6.53 -2.70
N ILE A 110 -2.57 6.47 -2.91
CA ILE A 110 -1.61 5.78 -2.04
C ILE A 110 -0.54 6.79 -1.63
N MET A 111 -0.35 6.98 -0.33
CA MET A 111 0.56 8.00 0.21
C MET A 111 1.97 7.43 0.43
N LEU A 112 2.97 8.18 -0.01
CA LEU A 112 4.37 7.93 0.30
C LEU A 112 4.65 8.27 1.77
N PRO A 113 5.39 7.44 2.51
CA PRO A 113 5.81 7.73 3.87
C PRO A 113 7.01 8.71 3.88
N CYS A 114 6.84 9.90 3.30
CA CYS A 114 7.85 10.95 3.24
C CYS A 114 7.38 12.24 3.93
N ILE A 115 8.33 13.14 4.22
CA ILE A 115 8.06 14.48 4.76
C ILE A 115 8.66 15.48 3.77
N PRO A 116 7.86 16.34 3.11
CA PRO A 116 6.40 16.45 3.23
C PRO A 116 5.64 15.22 2.69
N PRO A 117 4.41 14.94 3.17
CA PRO A 117 3.59 13.83 2.66
C PRO A 117 3.18 14.05 1.20
N GLU A 118 3.40 13.04 0.35
CA GLU A 118 3.08 13.07 -1.08
C GLU A 118 2.28 11.83 -1.50
N PHE A 119 1.49 11.95 -2.57
CA PHE A 119 0.80 10.80 -3.17
C PHE A 119 1.67 10.15 -4.25
N CYS A 120 1.60 8.83 -4.36
CA CYS A 120 2.15 8.12 -5.50
C CYS A 120 1.48 8.62 -6.79
N SER A 121 2.29 8.95 -7.81
CA SER A 121 1.74 9.25 -9.12
C SER A 121 1.00 8.02 -9.66
N SER A 122 -0.23 8.21 -10.15
CA SER A 122 -1.03 7.13 -10.71
C SER A 122 -1.75 7.60 -11.96
N SER A 123 -1.58 6.90 -13.07
CA SER A 123 -2.36 7.08 -14.30
C SER A 123 -3.62 6.20 -14.30
N THR A 124 -4.14 5.86 -13.12
CA THR A 124 -5.29 4.97 -12.96
C THR A 124 -6.55 5.63 -13.54
N THR A 125 -7.19 4.94 -14.46
CA THR A 125 -8.46 5.33 -15.08
C THR A 125 -9.60 4.51 -14.48
N GLU A 126 -10.85 4.88 -14.77
CA GLU A 126 -12.03 4.12 -14.30
C GLU A 126 -12.01 2.64 -14.75
N SER A 127 -11.52 2.37 -15.97
CA SER A 127 -11.44 1.00 -16.50
C SER A 127 -10.36 0.19 -15.80
N THR A 128 -9.17 0.75 -15.60
CA THR A 128 -8.07 0.04 -14.91
C THR A 128 -8.40 -0.15 -13.44
N PHE A 129 -9.02 0.85 -12.80
CA PHE A 129 -9.52 0.74 -11.44
C PHE A 129 -10.60 -0.34 -11.30
N SER A 130 -11.52 -0.44 -12.26
CA SER A 130 -12.53 -1.51 -12.28
C SER A 130 -11.89 -2.89 -12.38
N LYS A 131 -10.85 -3.05 -13.20
CA LYS A 131 -10.09 -4.31 -13.31
C LYS A 131 -9.35 -4.64 -12.01
N ILE A 132 -8.73 -3.65 -11.35
CA ILE A 132 -8.11 -3.82 -10.04
C ILE A 132 -9.13 -4.32 -9.02
N LYS A 133 -10.32 -3.69 -8.94
CA LYS A 133 -11.41 -4.11 -8.04
C LYS A 133 -11.89 -5.53 -8.33
N GLU A 134 -12.01 -5.92 -9.60
CA GLU A 134 -12.38 -7.28 -10.00
C GLU A 134 -11.37 -8.30 -9.48
N GLU A 135 -10.07 -8.03 -9.66
CA GLU A 135 -9.01 -8.93 -9.23
C GLU A 135 -8.85 -9.00 -7.71
N LEU A 136 -9.10 -7.89 -7.00
CA LEU A 136 -9.20 -7.88 -5.55
C LEU A 136 -10.35 -8.76 -5.06
N ARG A 137 -11.54 -8.64 -5.66
CA ARG A 137 -12.70 -9.51 -5.33
C ARG A 137 -12.42 -10.97 -5.61
N ARG A 138 -11.75 -11.27 -6.73
CA ARG A 138 -11.33 -12.63 -7.06
C ARG A 138 -10.35 -13.18 -6.03
N GLY A 139 -9.36 -12.38 -5.61
CA GLY A 139 -8.43 -12.76 -4.55
C GLY A 139 -9.13 -13.03 -3.23
N TYR A 140 -10.10 -12.18 -2.86
CA TYR A 140 -10.91 -12.36 -1.65
C TYR A 140 -11.69 -13.67 -1.68
N ALA A 141 -12.39 -13.96 -2.77
CA ALA A 141 -13.15 -15.21 -2.91
C ALA A 141 -12.26 -16.46 -2.78
N LEU A 142 -11.04 -16.43 -3.33
CA LEU A 142 -10.09 -17.54 -3.22
C LEU A 142 -9.47 -17.67 -1.83
N SER A 143 -9.37 -16.57 -1.08
CA SER A 143 -8.76 -16.56 0.25
C SER A 143 -9.67 -17.05 1.38
N LYS A 144 -10.95 -17.31 1.07
CA LYS A 144 -11.99 -17.79 2.00
C LYS A 144 -12.19 -19.31 1.96
N VAL A 145 -11.47 -20.01 1.08
CA VAL A 145 -11.44 -21.48 0.97
C VAL A 145 -10.45 -22.06 1.97
#